data_AF-A0A1X1L6S8-F1
#
_entry.id   AF-A0A1X1L6S8-F1
#
_cell.length_a   1.000
_cell.length_b   1.000
_cell.length_c   1.000
_cell.angle_alpha   90.00
_cell.angle_beta   90.00
_cell.angle_gamma   90.00
#
_symmetry.space_group_name_H-M   'P 1'
#
loop_
_entity.id
_entity.type
_entity.pdbx_description
1 polymer ?
#
loop_
_entity_poly.entity_id
_entity_poly.type
_entity_poly.pdbx_seq_one_letter_code
_entity_poly.pdbx_strand_id
1 'polypeptide(L)'
;MISKRLELVASFVPQGAILLDVGSDHAYLPIELVERGQIKSAIAGEVVEGPYQSAVKNVEAHGLKEKIQVRLANGLAAFEEPDQVSVITIAGMGGRLIARILEEGLDKLANVERLILQPNNREDDLRIWLQDHGFQIVAESILEEAGKFYEILVVEAGKKKLSASDVRFGPFLSKEVSPVFVQKWQKEAEKLEFALGQIPEKNIEERQVLVDKIQAIKEVLHASK
;
A
#
# COMPACT_ATOMS: atom_id res chain seq x y z
N MET A 1 12.43 16.04 3.53
CA MET A 1 13.07 14.77 3.11
C MET A 1 12.38 13.61 3.79
N ILE A 2 11.56 12.91 3.01
CA ILE A 2 10.81 11.72 3.42
C ILE A 2 11.65 10.44 3.24
N SER A 3 11.21 9.31 3.81
CA SER A 3 11.93 8.03 3.65
C SER A 3 11.86 7.52 2.22
N LYS A 4 12.71 6.56 1.82
CA LYS A 4 12.69 6.00 0.44
C LYS A 4 11.34 5.35 0.13
N ARG A 5 10.72 4.75 1.15
CA ARG A 5 9.37 4.17 1.06
C ARG A 5 8.34 5.23 0.71
N LEU A 6 8.32 6.34 1.44
CA LEU A 6 7.37 7.43 1.16
C LEU A 6 7.71 8.16 -0.14
N GLU A 7 8.98 8.27 -0.52
CA GLU A 7 9.38 8.84 -1.81
C GLU A 7 8.84 8.00 -2.98
N LEU A 8 8.87 6.66 -2.86
CA LEU A 8 8.30 5.78 -3.87
C LEU A 8 6.76 5.83 -3.90
N VAL A 9 6.10 6.07 -2.77
CA VAL A 9 4.65 6.37 -2.76
C VAL A 9 4.40 7.72 -3.47
N ALA A 10 5.19 8.73 -3.15
CA ALA A 10 5.08 10.09 -3.68
C ALA A 10 5.29 10.15 -5.21
N SER A 11 6.12 9.26 -5.77
CA SER A 11 6.37 9.22 -7.22
C SER A 11 5.16 8.78 -8.06
N PHE A 12 4.20 8.09 -7.44
CA PHE A 12 2.95 7.67 -8.09
C PHE A 12 1.81 8.68 -7.99
N VAL A 13 1.99 9.74 -7.21
CA VAL A 13 1.01 10.83 -7.08
C VAL A 13 1.05 11.70 -8.34
N PRO A 14 -0.04 11.80 -9.13
CA PRO A 14 -0.09 12.66 -10.31
C PRO A 14 0.17 14.13 -10.00
N GLN A 15 0.78 14.83 -10.96
CA GLN A 15 0.97 16.28 -10.90
C GLN A 15 -0.39 17.00 -10.82
N GLY A 16 -0.51 17.97 -9.91
CA GLY A 16 -1.72 18.78 -9.72
C GLY A 16 -2.83 18.12 -8.90
N ALA A 17 -2.60 16.93 -8.34
CA ALA A 17 -3.59 16.21 -7.55
C ALA A 17 -4.08 16.99 -6.32
N ILE A 18 -5.27 16.63 -5.85
CA ILE A 18 -5.76 16.94 -4.50
C ILE A 18 -5.69 15.63 -3.71
N LEU A 19 -4.80 15.58 -2.73
CA LEU A 19 -4.44 14.36 -2.03
C LEU A 19 -5.21 14.21 -0.72
N LEU A 20 -5.68 13.00 -0.41
CA LEU A 20 -5.93 12.58 0.97
C LEU A 20 -4.85 11.57 1.36
N ASP A 21 -4.15 11.83 2.46
CA ASP A 21 -3.21 10.89 3.08
C ASP A 21 -3.79 10.35 4.39
N VAL A 22 -4.14 9.06 4.40
CA VAL A 22 -4.84 8.42 5.53
C VAL A 22 -3.83 7.82 6.50
N GLY A 23 -3.88 8.25 7.76
CA GLY A 23 -2.89 7.89 8.78
C GLY A 23 -1.51 8.44 8.41
N SER A 24 -1.48 9.74 8.07
CA SER A 24 -0.33 10.41 7.47
C SER A 24 0.94 10.37 8.31
N ASP A 25 0.77 10.25 9.64
CA ASP A 25 1.81 10.19 10.66
C ASP A 25 2.81 11.33 10.50
N HIS A 26 2.50 12.48 11.11
CA HIS A 26 3.25 13.74 11.05
C HIS A 26 3.10 14.58 9.78
N ALA A 27 2.23 14.21 8.83
CA ALA A 27 1.98 14.97 7.59
C ALA A 27 3.19 15.13 6.67
N TYR A 28 4.23 14.30 6.80
CA TYR A 28 5.47 14.48 6.03
C TYR A 28 5.26 14.32 4.51
N LEU A 29 4.47 13.33 4.09
CA LEU A 29 4.18 13.10 2.67
C LEU A 29 3.42 14.29 2.03
N PRO A 30 2.28 14.76 2.58
CA PRO A 30 1.58 15.90 2.00
C PRO A 30 2.41 17.20 2.06
N ILE A 31 3.19 17.43 3.12
CA ILE A 31 4.10 18.59 3.21
C ILE A 31 5.10 18.57 2.05
N GLU A 32 5.85 17.48 1.89
CA GLU A 32 6.87 17.35 0.84
C GLU A 32 6.28 17.55 -0.56
N LEU A 33 5.12 16.94 -0.84
CA LEU A 33 4.43 17.06 -2.13
C LEU A 33 3.96 18.48 -2.44
N VAL A 34 3.51 19.23 -1.43
CA VAL A 34 3.10 20.63 -1.60
C VAL A 34 4.31 21.54 -1.77
N GLU A 35 5.38 21.34 -0.99
CA GLU A 35 6.60 22.16 -1.05
C GLU A 35 7.29 22.08 -2.40
N ARG A 36 7.36 20.87 -3.00
CA ARG A 36 7.93 20.69 -4.34
C ARG A 36 6.96 21.03 -5.48
N GLY A 37 5.77 21.53 -5.16
CA GLY A 37 4.76 21.95 -6.12
C GLY A 37 4.16 20.80 -6.95
N GLN A 38 4.21 19.55 -6.45
CA GLN A 38 3.67 18.40 -7.16
C GLN A 38 2.15 18.31 -7.05
N ILE A 39 1.59 18.65 -5.89
CA ILE A 39 0.14 18.62 -5.66
C ILE A 39 -0.42 20.03 -5.39
N LYS A 40 -1.72 20.20 -5.63
CA LYS A 40 -2.41 21.47 -5.41
C LYS A 40 -2.69 21.74 -3.93
N SER A 41 -3.19 20.72 -3.24
CA SER A 41 -3.55 20.75 -1.82
C SER A 41 -3.67 19.32 -1.28
N ALA A 42 -3.72 19.18 0.04
CA ALA A 42 -3.87 17.89 0.69
C ALA A 42 -4.77 17.93 1.93
N ILE A 43 -5.28 16.76 2.31
CA ILE A 43 -5.85 16.45 3.61
C ILE A 43 -4.97 15.38 4.26
N ALA A 44 -4.49 15.63 5.48
CA ALA A 44 -3.85 14.64 6.33
C ALA A 44 -4.89 14.13 7.34
N GLY A 45 -5.35 12.89 7.15
CA GLY A 45 -6.32 12.23 8.04
C GLY A 45 -5.62 11.49 9.16
N GLU A 46 -6.00 11.73 10.41
CA GLU A 46 -5.46 11.06 11.60
C GLU A 46 -6.58 10.53 12.47
N VAL A 47 -6.43 9.35 13.07
CA VAL A 47 -7.46 8.76 13.94
C VAL A 47 -7.18 8.97 15.43
N VAL A 48 -5.96 9.33 15.79
CA VAL A 48 -5.51 9.51 17.17
C VAL A 48 -5.04 10.95 17.40
N GLU A 49 -5.38 11.51 18.56
CA GLU A 49 -5.07 12.89 18.95
C GLU A 49 -3.56 13.23 18.89
N GLY A 50 -2.69 12.30 19.32
CA GLY A 50 -1.24 12.51 19.30
C GLY A 50 -0.71 12.78 17.88
N PRO A 51 -0.84 11.81 16.95
CA PRO A 51 -0.51 12.00 15.53
C PRO A 51 -1.19 13.22 14.89
N TYR A 52 -2.48 13.46 15.19
CA TYR A 52 -3.21 14.64 14.75
C TYR A 52 -2.51 15.95 15.14
N GLN A 53 -2.20 16.13 16.43
CA GLN A 53 -1.52 17.32 16.94
C GLN A 53 -0.11 17.46 16.34
N SER A 54 0.59 16.36 16.13
CA SER A 54 1.89 16.36 15.46
C SER A 54 1.80 16.81 14.00
N ALA A 55 0.82 16.31 13.25
CA ALA A 55 0.56 16.73 11.87
C ALA A 55 0.18 18.21 11.79
N VAL A 56 -0.69 18.71 12.69
CA VAL A 56 -1.04 20.14 12.79
C VAL A 56 0.22 20.98 12.98
N LYS A 57 1.03 20.68 14.00
CA LYS A 57 2.26 21.44 14.30
C LYS A 57 3.22 21.46 13.11
N ASN A 58 3.37 20.36 12.40
CA ASN A 58 4.26 20.29 11.26
C ASN A 58 3.74 21.12 10.08
N VAL A 59 2.45 21.02 9.74
CA VAL A 59 1.84 21.84 8.68
C VAL A 59 1.96 23.32 8.99
N GLU A 60 1.79 23.71 10.26
CA GLU A 60 1.98 25.09 10.73
C GLU A 60 3.43 25.55 10.64
N ALA A 61 4.37 24.72 11.06
CA ALA A 61 5.81 25.03 11.03
C ALA A 61 6.33 25.26 9.61
N HIS A 62 5.75 24.60 8.61
CA HIS A 62 6.09 24.80 7.20
C HIS A 62 5.24 25.91 6.52
N GLY A 63 4.31 26.54 7.25
CA GLY A 63 3.47 27.63 6.72
C GLY A 63 2.44 27.17 5.67
N LEU A 64 2.01 25.91 5.72
CA LEU A 64 1.19 25.28 4.68
C LEU A 64 -0.30 25.14 5.02
N LYS A 65 -0.79 25.83 6.06
CA LYS A 65 -2.20 25.75 6.51
C LYS A 65 -3.23 26.01 5.43
N GLU A 66 -2.93 26.90 4.49
CA GLU A 66 -3.84 27.22 3.37
C GLU A 66 -3.90 26.12 2.29
N LYS A 67 -2.96 25.17 2.32
CA LYS A 67 -2.84 24.10 1.32
C LYS A 67 -3.03 22.71 1.89
N ILE A 68 -2.82 22.52 3.19
CA ILE A 68 -2.92 21.22 3.86
C ILE A 68 -3.88 21.35 5.04
N GLN A 69 -4.99 20.63 4.99
CA GLN A 69 -5.90 20.49 6.11
C GLN A 69 -5.53 19.23 6.91
N VAL A 70 -5.51 19.33 8.24
CA VAL A 70 -5.33 18.16 9.10
C VAL A 70 -6.68 17.87 9.76
N ARG A 71 -7.14 16.62 9.69
CA ARG A 71 -8.47 16.23 10.18
C ARG A 71 -8.38 15.00 11.08
N LEU A 72 -8.99 15.08 12.26
CA LEU A 72 -9.12 13.95 13.18
C LEU A 72 -10.35 13.12 12.78
N ALA A 73 -10.13 12.02 12.07
CA ALA A 73 -11.17 11.14 11.55
C ALA A 73 -10.65 9.71 11.34
N ASN A 74 -11.55 8.73 11.39
CA ASN A 74 -11.21 7.34 11.09
C ASN A 74 -11.26 7.07 9.58
N GLY A 75 -10.12 6.72 8.98
CA GLY A 75 -10.05 6.29 7.59
C GLY A 75 -10.57 7.34 6.61
N LEU A 76 -11.48 6.91 5.72
CA LEU A 76 -12.07 7.76 4.68
C LEU A 76 -13.11 8.77 5.19
N ALA A 77 -13.43 8.76 6.49
CA ALA A 77 -14.20 9.84 7.11
C ALA A 77 -13.45 11.18 7.13
N ALA A 78 -12.15 11.19 6.79
CA ALA A 78 -11.34 12.40 6.72
C ALA A 78 -11.70 13.32 5.54
N PHE A 79 -12.43 12.87 4.52
CA PHE A 79 -12.81 13.70 3.37
C PHE A 79 -14.28 13.54 2.99
N GLU A 80 -14.80 14.57 2.33
CA GLU A 80 -16.15 14.63 1.79
C GLU A 80 -16.12 15.06 0.31
N GLU A 81 -17.21 14.86 -0.42
CA GLU A 81 -17.29 15.21 -1.86
C GLU A 81 -16.79 16.63 -2.20
N PRO A 82 -17.12 17.69 -1.43
CA PRO A 82 -16.66 19.05 -1.73
C PRO A 82 -15.14 19.25 -1.67
N ASP A 83 -14.40 18.32 -1.06
CA ASP A 83 -12.94 18.38 -1.00
C ASP A 83 -12.29 18.07 -2.36
N GLN A 84 -13.03 17.45 -3.30
CA GLN A 84 -12.56 17.12 -4.65
C GLN A 84 -11.26 16.31 -4.65
N VAL A 85 -11.10 15.40 -3.68
CA VAL A 85 -9.95 14.51 -3.58
C VAL A 85 -9.86 13.64 -4.83
N SER A 86 -8.76 13.73 -5.56
CA SER A 86 -8.51 12.94 -6.77
C SER A 86 -7.61 11.72 -6.50
N VAL A 87 -6.80 11.77 -5.43
CA VAL A 87 -5.82 10.73 -5.08
C VAL A 87 -5.88 10.44 -3.59
N ILE A 88 -5.82 9.15 -3.23
CA ILE A 88 -5.71 8.72 -1.83
C ILE A 88 -4.43 7.90 -1.63
N THR A 89 -3.64 8.24 -0.62
CA THR A 89 -2.54 7.42 -0.10
C THR A 89 -2.94 6.75 1.21
N ILE A 90 -2.67 5.45 1.32
CA ILE A 90 -2.79 4.70 2.59
C ILE A 90 -1.51 3.88 2.74
N ALA A 91 -0.61 4.32 3.60
CA ALA A 91 0.72 3.73 3.74
C ALA A 91 1.03 3.31 5.18
N GLY A 92 1.88 2.29 5.34
CA GLY A 92 2.35 1.86 6.65
C GLY A 92 1.35 1.04 7.46
N MET A 93 0.26 0.54 6.86
CA MET A 93 -0.77 -0.25 7.53
C MET A 93 -0.79 -1.71 7.04
N GLY A 94 -1.39 -2.63 7.79
CA GLY A 94 -1.60 -4.01 7.31
C GLY A 94 -2.65 -4.08 6.20
N GLY A 95 -2.49 -4.97 5.22
CA GLY A 95 -3.37 -5.03 4.04
C GLY A 95 -4.85 -5.22 4.36
N ARG A 96 -5.18 -6.01 5.39
CA ARG A 96 -6.56 -6.15 5.87
C ARG A 96 -7.15 -4.88 6.47
N LEU A 97 -6.33 -4.07 7.14
CA LEU A 97 -6.76 -2.78 7.68
C LEU A 97 -7.00 -1.80 6.54
N ILE A 98 -6.11 -1.77 5.54
CA ILE A 98 -6.31 -0.97 4.33
C ILE A 98 -7.62 -1.36 3.65
N ALA A 99 -7.85 -2.65 3.39
CA ALA A 99 -9.08 -3.14 2.79
C ALA A 99 -10.32 -2.72 3.61
N ARG A 100 -10.27 -2.81 4.93
CA ARG A 100 -11.35 -2.35 5.81
C ARG A 100 -11.61 -0.84 5.71
N ILE A 101 -10.57 -0.02 5.67
CA ILE A 101 -10.71 1.43 5.51
C ILE A 101 -11.38 1.76 4.17
N LEU A 102 -11.01 1.05 3.11
CA LEU A 102 -11.61 1.22 1.79
C LEU A 102 -13.06 0.73 1.76
N GLU A 103 -13.37 -0.39 2.43
CA GLU A 103 -14.72 -0.93 2.58
C GLU A 103 -15.65 0.05 3.29
N GLU A 104 -15.21 0.61 4.43
CA GLU A 104 -16.02 1.51 5.26
C GLU A 104 -16.33 2.86 4.57
N GLY A 105 -15.59 3.23 3.52
CA GLY A 105 -15.84 4.45 2.74
C GLY A 105 -15.94 4.22 1.23
N LEU A 106 -16.37 3.02 0.83
CA LEU A 106 -16.42 2.60 -0.58
C LEU A 106 -17.29 3.54 -1.44
N ASP A 107 -18.36 4.06 -0.85
CA ASP A 107 -19.28 5.02 -1.48
C ASP A 107 -18.60 6.34 -1.86
N LYS A 108 -17.57 6.75 -1.13
CA LYS A 108 -16.80 7.98 -1.38
C LYS A 108 -15.76 7.83 -2.51
N LEU A 109 -15.46 6.60 -2.94
CA LEU A 109 -14.37 6.33 -3.88
C LEU A 109 -14.74 6.52 -5.36
N ALA A 110 -16.02 6.74 -5.68
CA ALA A 110 -16.49 6.81 -7.07
C ALA A 110 -15.80 7.90 -7.92
N ASN A 111 -15.43 9.03 -7.30
CA ASN A 111 -14.77 10.16 -7.97
C ASN A 111 -13.25 10.22 -7.72
N VAL A 112 -12.69 9.23 -7.01
CA VAL A 112 -11.25 9.15 -6.77
C VAL A 112 -10.59 8.46 -7.95
N GLU A 113 -9.64 9.14 -8.59
CA GLU A 113 -8.97 8.65 -9.79
C GLU A 113 -7.98 7.53 -9.46
N ARG A 114 -7.27 7.66 -8.33
CA ARG A 114 -6.16 6.77 -7.98
C ARG A 114 -6.03 6.54 -6.47
N LEU A 115 -5.80 5.28 -6.11
CA LEU A 115 -5.35 4.87 -4.78
C LEU A 115 -3.89 4.42 -4.86
N ILE A 116 -3.07 4.85 -3.91
CA ILE A 116 -1.67 4.42 -3.77
C ILE A 116 -1.54 3.78 -2.40
N LEU A 117 -1.44 2.46 -2.40
CA LEU A 117 -1.59 1.63 -1.21
C LEU A 117 -0.25 0.97 -0.89
N GLN A 118 0.23 1.15 0.35
CA GLN A 118 1.44 0.49 0.83
C GLN A 118 1.08 -0.39 2.04
N PRO A 119 0.67 -1.65 1.81
CA PRO A 119 0.49 -2.63 2.87
C PRO A 119 1.84 -3.11 3.44
N ASN A 120 1.94 -3.26 4.76
CA ASN A 120 3.10 -3.84 5.44
C ASN A 120 3.10 -5.38 5.46
N ASN A 121 1.94 -5.99 5.18
CA ASN A 121 1.69 -7.42 5.14
C ASN A 121 0.31 -7.68 4.53
N ARG A 122 -0.01 -8.95 4.25
CA ARG A 122 -1.32 -9.38 3.73
C ARG A 122 -1.68 -8.64 2.43
N GLU A 123 -0.66 -8.47 1.59
CA GLU A 123 -0.77 -7.87 0.27
C GLU A 123 -1.71 -8.69 -0.62
N ASP A 124 -1.69 -10.02 -0.48
CA ASP A 124 -2.60 -10.95 -1.13
C ASP A 124 -4.07 -10.72 -0.76
N ASP A 125 -4.38 -10.60 0.53
CA ASP A 125 -5.74 -10.29 1.00
C ASP A 125 -6.23 -8.93 0.44
N LEU A 126 -5.34 -7.93 0.36
CA LEU A 126 -5.66 -6.63 -0.24
C LEU A 126 -5.92 -6.74 -1.75
N ARG A 127 -5.11 -7.50 -2.50
CA ARG A 127 -5.33 -7.73 -3.93
C ARG A 127 -6.65 -8.42 -4.23
N ILE A 128 -7.06 -9.39 -3.41
CA ILE A 128 -8.37 -10.05 -3.51
C ILE A 128 -9.48 -9.01 -3.30
N TRP A 129 -9.41 -8.24 -2.21
CA TRP A 129 -10.42 -7.22 -1.93
C TRP A 129 -10.55 -6.21 -3.08
N LEU A 130 -9.43 -5.73 -3.62
CA LEU A 130 -9.42 -4.81 -4.77
C LEU A 130 -10.14 -5.39 -5.99
N GLN A 131 -9.82 -6.63 -6.36
CA GLN A 131 -10.46 -7.33 -7.48
C GLN A 131 -11.99 -7.42 -7.28
N ASP A 132 -12.41 -7.79 -6.08
CA ASP A 132 -13.82 -8.09 -5.78
C ASP A 132 -14.68 -6.81 -5.71
N HIS A 133 -14.06 -5.65 -5.47
CA HIS A 133 -14.74 -4.35 -5.36
C HIS A 133 -14.59 -3.46 -6.60
N GLY A 134 -14.18 -4.03 -7.74
CA GLY A 134 -14.14 -3.30 -9.01
C GLY A 134 -12.97 -2.33 -9.14
N PHE A 135 -11.86 -2.64 -8.49
CA PHE A 135 -10.58 -1.95 -8.66
C PHE A 135 -9.58 -2.82 -9.43
N GLN A 136 -8.69 -2.16 -10.17
CA GLN A 136 -7.60 -2.80 -10.89
C GLN A 136 -6.26 -2.20 -10.49
N ILE A 137 -5.27 -3.08 -10.35
CA ILE A 137 -3.88 -2.67 -10.17
C ILE A 137 -3.33 -2.26 -11.53
N VAL A 138 -2.79 -1.04 -11.61
CA VAL A 138 -2.23 -0.42 -12.83
C VAL A 138 -0.71 -0.29 -12.79
N ALA A 139 -0.12 -0.30 -11.59
CA ALA A 139 1.31 -0.42 -11.38
C ALA A 139 1.59 -1.00 -9.99
N GLU A 140 2.78 -1.60 -9.82
CA GLU A 140 3.30 -1.96 -8.51
C GLU A 140 4.78 -1.61 -8.44
N SER A 141 5.29 -1.46 -7.23
CA SER A 141 6.72 -1.40 -6.99
C SER A 141 7.07 -2.05 -5.67
N ILE A 142 8.30 -2.52 -5.55
CA ILE A 142 8.82 -3.14 -4.34
C ILE A 142 10.16 -2.51 -3.99
N LEU A 143 10.36 -2.21 -2.71
CA LEU A 143 11.64 -1.71 -2.20
C LEU A 143 12.05 -2.42 -0.91
N GLU A 144 13.34 -2.34 -0.60
CA GLU A 144 13.89 -2.70 0.70
C GLU A 144 14.30 -1.43 1.46
N GLU A 145 13.86 -1.30 2.71
CA GLU A 145 14.29 -0.24 3.62
C GLU A 145 14.48 -0.82 5.03
N ALA A 146 15.66 -0.61 5.62
CA ALA A 146 16.04 -1.14 6.94
C ALA A 146 15.82 -2.66 7.11
N GLY A 147 16.15 -3.46 6.08
CA GLY A 147 16.03 -4.93 6.11
C GLY A 147 14.60 -5.47 6.01
N LYS A 148 13.64 -4.61 5.69
CA LYS A 148 12.22 -4.93 5.47
C LYS A 148 11.84 -4.64 4.02
N PHE A 149 10.95 -5.47 3.48
CA PHE A 149 10.42 -5.32 2.12
C PHE A 149 9.05 -4.66 2.16
N TYR A 150 8.82 -3.70 1.28
CA TYR A 150 7.56 -2.98 1.17
C TYR A 150 7.07 -3.03 -0.27
N GLU A 151 5.82 -3.47 -0.45
CA GLU A 151 5.13 -3.40 -1.74
C GLU A 151 4.23 -2.15 -1.77
N ILE A 152 4.19 -1.51 -2.93
CA ILE A 152 3.31 -0.38 -3.23
C ILE A 152 2.44 -0.80 -4.40
N LEU A 153 1.13 -0.69 -4.23
CA LEU A 153 0.12 -1.00 -5.23
C LEU A 153 -0.52 0.32 -5.69
N VAL A 154 -0.47 0.58 -6.98
CA VAL A 154 -1.17 1.71 -7.61
C VAL A 154 -2.43 1.16 -8.25
N VAL A 155 -3.56 1.74 -7.88
CA VAL A 155 -4.88 1.19 -8.12
C VAL A 155 -5.78 2.26 -8.68
N GLU A 156 -6.58 1.89 -9.66
CA GLU A 156 -7.59 2.74 -10.28
C GLU A 156 -8.90 1.96 -10.42
N ALA A 157 -10.01 2.66 -10.68
CA ALA A 157 -11.28 2.00 -10.95
C ALA A 157 -11.17 1.08 -12.19
N GLY A 158 -11.74 -0.11 -12.11
CA GLY A 158 -11.82 -1.04 -13.22
C GLY A 158 -11.76 -2.51 -12.80
N LYS A 159 -12.19 -3.39 -13.71
CA LYS A 159 -12.29 -4.82 -13.42
C LYS A 159 -11.12 -5.57 -14.03
N LYS A 160 -10.33 -6.24 -13.19
CA LYS A 160 -9.25 -7.13 -13.62
C LYS A 160 -9.23 -8.38 -12.75
N LYS A 161 -9.39 -9.54 -13.38
CA LYS A 161 -9.29 -10.82 -12.68
C LYS A 161 -7.82 -11.21 -12.53
N LEU A 162 -7.41 -11.52 -11.31
CA LEU A 162 -6.06 -11.95 -10.99
C LEU A 162 -5.98 -13.47 -10.96
N SER A 163 -4.88 -14.03 -11.45
CA SER A 163 -4.56 -15.44 -11.19
C SER A 163 -4.15 -15.63 -9.71
N ALA A 164 -4.14 -16.87 -9.22
CA ALA A 164 -3.63 -17.15 -7.86
C ALA A 164 -2.17 -16.69 -7.68
N SER A 165 -1.36 -16.78 -8.75
CA SER A 165 0.00 -16.25 -8.78
C SER A 165 0.02 -14.72 -8.67
N ASP A 166 -0.79 -14.01 -9.47
CA ASP A 166 -0.87 -12.55 -9.42
C ASP A 166 -1.38 -12.02 -8.07
N VAL A 167 -2.33 -12.72 -7.44
CA VAL A 167 -2.79 -12.39 -6.09
C VAL A 167 -1.64 -12.48 -5.09
N ARG A 168 -0.85 -13.54 -5.15
CA ARG A 168 0.22 -13.78 -4.18
C ARG A 168 1.44 -12.90 -4.41
N PHE A 169 1.83 -12.72 -5.67
CA PHE A 169 3.11 -12.15 -6.06
C PHE A 169 3.01 -10.76 -6.70
N GLY A 170 1.81 -10.31 -7.05
CA GLY A 170 1.60 -9.05 -7.76
C GLY A 170 1.68 -9.19 -9.28
N PRO A 171 0.67 -8.75 -10.05
CA PRO A 171 0.63 -8.90 -11.51
C PRO A 171 1.71 -8.10 -12.26
N PHE A 172 2.36 -7.14 -11.62
CA PHE A 172 3.50 -6.39 -12.18
C PHE A 172 4.81 -6.86 -11.56
N LEU A 173 4.86 -7.02 -10.23
CA LEU A 173 6.07 -7.45 -9.53
C LEU A 173 6.55 -8.83 -9.98
N SER A 174 5.64 -9.77 -10.20
CA SER A 174 5.94 -11.12 -10.69
C SER A 174 6.41 -11.17 -12.15
N LYS A 175 6.25 -10.08 -12.91
CA LYS A 175 6.77 -9.94 -14.28
C LYS A 175 8.09 -9.19 -14.32
N GLU A 176 8.23 -8.19 -13.45
CA GLU A 176 9.47 -7.40 -13.33
C GLU A 176 10.58 -8.24 -12.70
N VAL A 177 10.25 -9.01 -11.65
CA VAL A 177 11.17 -9.88 -10.90
C VAL A 177 12.48 -9.17 -10.57
N SER A 178 12.35 -7.98 -9.99
CA SER A 178 13.48 -7.16 -9.59
C SER A 178 14.38 -7.86 -8.56
N PRO A 179 15.64 -7.45 -8.38
CA PRO A 179 16.51 -8.03 -7.35
C PRO A 179 15.91 -7.98 -5.94
N VAL A 180 15.11 -6.97 -5.63
CA VAL A 180 14.41 -6.84 -4.34
C VAL A 180 13.26 -7.86 -4.24
N PHE A 181 12.51 -8.07 -5.32
CA PHE A 181 11.49 -9.12 -5.40
C PHE A 181 12.09 -10.50 -5.14
N VAL A 182 13.19 -10.82 -5.82
CA VAL A 182 13.92 -12.07 -5.63
C VAL A 182 14.34 -12.25 -4.17
N GLN A 183 14.93 -11.22 -3.56
CA GLN A 183 15.35 -11.26 -2.15
C GLN A 183 14.18 -11.48 -1.18
N LYS A 184 13.05 -10.78 -1.38
CA LYS A 184 11.84 -10.96 -0.55
C LYS A 184 11.39 -12.42 -0.57
N TRP A 185 11.25 -12.99 -1.77
CA TRP A 185 10.67 -14.31 -1.93
C TRP A 185 11.63 -15.45 -1.64
N GLN A 186 12.93 -15.27 -1.86
CA GLN A 186 13.95 -16.21 -1.37
C GLN A 186 13.93 -16.30 0.16
N LYS A 187 13.93 -15.14 0.84
CA LYS A 187 13.85 -15.09 2.31
C LYS A 187 12.56 -15.70 2.84
N GLU A 188 11.45 -15.55 2.13
CA GLU A 188 10.19 -16.18 2.49
C GLU A 188 10.22 -17.70 2.26
N ALA A 189 10.81 -18.17 1.16
CA ALA A 189 11.00 -19.59 0.90
C ALA A 189 11.84 -20.26 1.99
N GLU A 190 12.96 -19.65 2.38
CA GLU A 190 13.82 -20.16 3.46
C GLU A 190 13.06 -20.29 4.79
N LYS A 191 12.23 -19.29 5.14
CA LYS A 191 11.38 -19.36 6.34
C LYS A 191 10.36 -20.48 6.26
N LEU A 192 9.72 -20.66 5.10
CA LEU A 192 8.74 -21.73 4.88
C LEU A 192 9.40 -23.10 4.92
N GLU A 193 10.59 -23.25 4.34
CA GLU A 193 11.38 -24.49 4.38
C GLU A 193 11.81 -24.82 5.82
N PHE A 194 12.25 -23.82 6.59
CA PHE A 194 12.54 -23.99 8.01
C PHE A 194 11.30 -24.42 8.80
N ALA A 195 10.16 -23.74 8.62
CA ALA A 195 8.91 -24.08 9.28
C ALA A 195 8.42 -25.49 8.91
N LEU A 196 8.53 -25.87 7.63
CA LEU A 196 8.21 -27.22 7.15
C LEU A 196 9.07 -28.29 7.85
N GLY A 197 10.35 -27.99 8.11
CA GLY A 197 11.24 -28.88 8.87
C GLY A 197 10.84 -29.07 10.34
N GLN A 198 10.07 -28.15 10.93
CA GLN A 198 9.60 -28.24 12.32
C GLN A 198 8.26 -28.99 12.45
N ILE A 199 7.49 -29.13 11.37
CA ILE A 199 6.19 -29.81 11.40
C ILE A 199 6.40 -31.33 11.33
N PRO A 200 5.83 -32.15 12.24
CA PRO A 200 5.95 -33.60 12.19
C PRO A 200 5.47 -34.20 10.86
N GLU A 201 6.18 -35.21 10.33
CA GLU A 201 5.86 -35.83 9.03
C GLU A 201 4.43 -36.38 8.92
N LYS A 202 3.84 -36.79 10.05
CA LYS A 202 2.46 -37.26 10.13
C LYS A 202 1.40 -36.18 9.83
N ASN A 203 1.74 -34.90 9.93
CA ASN A 203 0.81 -33.79 9.67
C ASN A 203 0.79 -33.45 8.17
N ILE A 204 0.30 -34.37 7.34
CA ILE A 204 0.40 -34.28 5.87
C ILE A 204 -0.26 -33.01 5.33
N GLU A 205 -1.47 -32.68 5.76
CA GLU A 205 -2.23 -31.53 5.25
C GLU A 205 -1.52 -30.19 5.52
N GLU A 206 -1.03 -30.01 6.76
CA GLU A 206 -0.32 -28.80 7.16
C GLU A 206 1.00 -28.64 6.39
N ARG A 207 1.73 -29.75 6.20
CA ARG A 207 2.96 -29.79 5.41
C ARG A 207 2.69 -29.46 3.95
N GLN A 208 1.61 -29.99 3.37
CA GLN A 208 1.26 -29.77 1.96
C GLN A 208 1.03 -28.27 1.67
N VAL A 209 0.35 -27.54 2.56
CA VAL A 209 0.14 -26.09 2.41
C VAL A 209 1.47 -25.32 2.32
N LEU A 210 2.49 -25.72 3.08
CA LEU A 210 3.81 -25.10 3.02
C LEU A 210 4.56 -25.50 1.75
N VAL A 211 4.50 -26.77 1.36
CA VAL A 211 5.10 -27.28 0.11
C VAL A 211 4.56 -26.53 -1.09
N ASP A 212 3.24 -26.36 -1.19
CA ASP A 212 2.60 -25.64 -2.30
C ASP A 212 3.05 -24.18 -2.37
N LYS A 213 3.18 -23.51 -1.22
CA LYS A 213 3.69 -22.13 -1.15
C LYS A 213 5.15 -22.04 -1.60
N ILE A 214 6.01 -22.96 -1.14
CA ILE A 214 7.42 -23.02 -1.54
C ILE A 214 7.52 -23.26 -3.04
N GLN A 215 6.71 -24.16 -3.58
CA GLN A 215 6.68 -24.48 -5.00
C GLN A 215 6.22 -23.28 -5.84
N ALA A 216 5.17 -22.58 -5.42
CA ALA A 216 4.71 -21.35 -6.07
C ALA A 216 5.80 -20.27 -6.10
N ILE A 217 6.59 -20.13 -5.03
CA ILE A 217 7.73 -19.21 -4.99
C ILE A 217 8.82 -19.66 -5.98
N LYS A 218 9.15 -20.95 -6.02
CA LYS A 218 10.14 -21.49 -6.96
C LYS A 218 9.70 -21.23 -8.41
N GLU A 219 8.44 -21.47 -8.72
CA GLU A 219 7.88 -21.23 -10.05
C GLU A 219 7.98 -19.77 -10.49
N VAL A 220 7.54 -18.82 -9.66
CA VAL A 220 7.58 -17.39 -10.04
C VAL A 220 9.02 -16.87 -10.20
N LEU A 221 9.97 -17.39 -9.41
CA LEU A 221 11.38 -17.02 -9.52
C LEU A 221 12.10 -17.67 -10.73
N HIS A 222 11.57 -18.77 -11.29
CA HIS A 222 12.15 -19.45 -12.46
C HIS A 222 11.48 -19.06 -13.77
N ALA A 223 10.19 -18.71 -13.76
CA ALA A 223 9.43 -18.31 -14.95
C ALA A 223 9.92 -17.00 -15.58
N SER A 224 10.82 -16.28 -14.91
CA SER A 224 11.34 -14.97 -15.32
C SER A 224 12.79 -15.02 -15.82
N LYS A 225 13.31 -16.22 -16.09
CA LYS A 225 14.61 -16.44 -16.77
C LYS A 225 14.43 -16.72 -18.26
#